data_AF-A0A257VN53-F1
#
_entry.id   AF-A0A257VN53-F1
#
_cell.length_a   1.000
_cell.length_b   1.000
_cell.length_c   1.000
_cell.angle_alpha   90.00
_cell.angle_beta   90.00
_cell.angle_gamma   90.00
#
_symmetry.space_group_name_H-M   'P 1'
#
loop_
_entity.id
_entity.type
_entity.pdbx_description
1 polymer ?
#
loop_
_entity_poly.entity_id
_entity_poly.type
_entity_poly.pdbx_seq_one_letter_code
_entity_poly.pdbx_strand_id
1 'polypeptide(L)'
;MSDTNRDTLYELYALGLLEDPERSEIEAELRSGSPDAQRLLRQAMANNALLATLAPVAEPPPRLRRRILAAAGVEEKTGWTWLGAWGLATAGLLAGLVYFSTEASRLHKDAFGLREELAITQTELRRSQATLAFLRDPGTTILKSGTAEEREPIARVFVNPGQGVLLMANNLPRLEPGK
;
A
#
# COMPACT_ATOMS: atom_id res chain seq x y z
N MET A 1 72.53 7.52 33.87
CA MET A 1 71.79 7.88 32.63
C MET A 1 71.08 9.18 32.92
N SER A 2 71.34 10.27 32.18
CA SER A 2 70.60 11.52 32.35
C SER A 2 69.13 11.29 31.95
N ASP A 3 68.15 11.89 32.65
CA ASP A 3 66.71 11.68 32.36
C ASP A 3 66.36 11.92 30.88
N THR A 4 66.99 12.92 30.25
CA THR A 4 66.83 13.22 28.82
C THR A 4 67.18 12.05 27.90
N ASN A 5 68.23 11.27 28.23
CA ASN A 5 68.61 10.12 27.40
C ASN A 5 67.57 8.99 27.51
N ARG A 6 66.96 8.83 28.68
CA ARG A 6 65.92 7.84 28.90
C ARG A 6 64.66 8.22 28.13
N ASP A 7 64.25 9.48 28.16
CA ASP A 7 63.08 9.96 27.39
C ASP A 7 63.25 9.69 25.89
N THR A 8 64.42 9.99 25.31
CA THR A 8 64.71 9.71 23.90
C THR A 8 64.63 8.22 23.55
N LEU A 9 65.08 7.33 24.44
CA LEU A 9 64.96 5.87 24.22
C LEU A 9 63.49 5.42 24.16
N TYR A 10 62.64 5.96 25.02
CA TYR A 10 61.20 5.68 24.98
C TYR A 10 60.51 6.27 23.75
N GLU A 11 60.97 7.43 23.26
CA GLU A 11 60.51 8.01 21.98
C GLU A 11 60.87 7.11 20.80
N LEU A 12 62.12 6.65 20.71
CA LEU A 12 62.57 5.72 19.67
C LEU A 12 61.85 4.38 19.75
N TYR A 13 61.60 3.88 20.96
CA TYR A 13 60.81 2.67 21.18
C TYR A 13 59.37 2.85 20.69
N ALA A 14 58.71 3.96 21.01
CA ALA A 14 57.35 4.25 20.57
C ALA A 14 57.24 4.45 19.05
N LEU A 15 58.32 4.87 18.38
CA LEU A 15 58.42 4.93 16.92
C LEU A 15 58.75 3.57 16.28
N GLY A 16 59.10 2.56 17.07
CA GLY A 16 59.53 1.24 16.59
C GLY A 16 60.92 1.25 15.94
N LEU A 17 61.75 2.24 16.26
CA LEU A 17 63.10 2.43 15.70
C LEU A 17 64.22 1.92 16.61
N LEU A 18 63.88 1.46 17.82
CA LEU A 18 64.87 0.99 18.78
C LEU A 18 65.34 -0.43 18.45
N GLU A 19 66.65 -0.62 18.43
CA GLU A 19 67.30 -1.92 18.17
C GLU A 19 67.61 -2.66 19.48
N ASP A 20 68.08 -3.90 19.36
CA ASP A 20 68.60 -4.64 20.51
C ASP A 20 70.06 -4.22 20.78
N PRO A 21 70.51 -4.12 22.06
CA PRO A 21 69.85 -4.64 23.27
C PRO A 21 68.81 -3.71 23.92
N GLU A 22 68.80 -2.42 23.60
CA GLU A 22 68.04 -1.40 24.34
C GLU A 22 66.52 -1.66 24.31
N ARG A 23 65.99 -2.14 23.18
CA ARG A 23 64.59 -2.55 23.07
C ARG A 23 64.23 -3.63 24.08
N SER A 24 65.05 -4.66 24.20
CA SER A 24 64.80 -5.79 25.10
C SER A 24 64.82 -5.38 26.58
N GLU A 25 65.64 -4.38 26.92
CA GLU A 25 65.69 -3.79 28.27
C GLU A 25 64.39 -3.03 28.59
N ILE A 26 63.92 -2.19 27.68
CA ILE A 26 62.63 -1.48 27.84
C ILE A 26 61.47 -2.48 27.91
N GLU A 27 61.45 -3.51 27.07
CA GLU A 27 60.42 -4.55 27.13
C GLU A 27 60.44 -5.31 28.46
N ALA A 28 61.62 -5.57 29.02
CA ALA A 28 61.75 -6.19 30.34
C ALA A 28 61.20 -5.27 31.44
N GLU A 29 61.51 -3.97 31.37
CA GLU A 29 60.99 -2.97 32.31
C GLU A 29 59.46 -2.82 32.20
N LEU A 30 58.90 -2.79 30.98
CA LEU A 30 57.46 -2.76 30.75
C LEU A 30 56.78 -4.05 31.25
N ARG A 31 57.39 -5.22 31.03
CA ARG A 31 56.90 -6.50 31.55
C ARG A 31 56.89 -6.57 33.07
N SER A 32 57.86 -5.91 33.73
CA SER A 32 57.89 -5.79 35.19
C SER A 32 56.76 -4.91 35.75
N GLY A 33 56.06 -4.16 34.90
CA GLY A 33 54.95 -3.29 35.30
C GLY A 33 55.39 -1.99 35.97
N SER A 34 56.64 -1.55 35.76
CA SER A 34 57.16 -0.29 36.32
C SER A 34 56.24 0.90 35.97
N PRO A 35 55.69 1.63 36.96
CA PRO A 35 54.82 2.78 36.71
C PRO A 35 55.52 3.89 35.92
N ASP A 36 56.83 4.07 36.13
CA ASP A 36 57.64 5.06 35.43
C ASP A 36 57.82 4.70 33.95
N ALA A 37 58.13 3.45 33.65
CA ALA A 37 58.23 2.94 32.28
C ALA A 37 56.91 3.12 31.51
N GLN A 38 55.79 2.80 32.15
CA GLN A 38 54.47 3.00 31.57
C GLN A 38 54.15 4.48 31.36
N ARG A 39 54.57 5.37 32.28
CA ARG A 39 54.39 6.82 32.15
C ARG A 39 55.19 7.36 30.96
N LEU A 40 56.47 6.99 30.85
CA LEU A 40 57.34 7.41 29.75
C LEU A 40 56.83 6.89 28.40
N LEU A 41 56.40 5.62 28.33
CA LEU A 41 55.80 5.05 27.13
C LEU A 41 54.53 5.80 26.71
N ARG A 42 53.63 6.10 27.66
CA ARG A 42 52.41 6.87 27.37
C ARG A 42 52.73 8.27 26.85
N GLN A 43 53.74 8.93 27.43
CA GLN A 43 54.20 10.25 27.00
C GLN A 43 54.77 10.20 25.58
N ALA A 44 55.64 9.24 25.28
CA ALA A 44 56.19 9.02 23.94
C ALA A 44 55.10 8.71 22.91
N MET A 45 54.12 7.86 23.24
CA MET A 45 52.98 7.58 22.37
C MET A 45 52.11 8.82 22.12
N ALA A 46 51.90 9.66 23.13
CA ALA A 46 51.16 10.91 22.97
C ALA A 46 51.87 11.88 22.01
N ASN A 47 53.19 12.00 22.11
CA ASN A 47 53.99 12.79 21.17
C ASN A 47 53.87 12.24 19.73
N ASN A 48 53.95 10.91 19.56
CA ASN A 48 53.79 10.28 18.25
C ASN A 48 52.38 10.47 17.66
N ALA A 49 51.35 10.47 18.51
CA ALA A 49 49.98 10.75 18.07
C ALA A 49 49.84 12.17 17.52
N LEU A 50 50.53 13.16 18.10
CA LEU A 50 50.57 14.52 17.54
C LEU A 50 51.18 14.54 16.14
N LEU A 51 52.27 13.78 15.91
CA LEU A 51 52.86 13.65 14.58
C LEU A 51 51.89 13.00 13.58
N ALA A 52 51.11 12.02 14.02
CA ALA A 52 50.11 11.37 13.17
C ALA A 52 49.01 12.34 12.69
N THR A 53 48.72 13.42 13.42
CA THR A 53 47.74 14.44 12.99
C THR A 53 48.22 15.29 11.82
N LEU A 54 49.53 15.36 11.57
CA LEU A 54 50.11 16.10 10.45
C LEU A 54 50.03 15.31 9.13
N ALA A 55 49.75 14.00 9.19
CA ALA A 55 49.61 13.17 8.01
C ALA A 55 48.32 13.51 7.25
N PRO A 56 48.33 13.50 5.90
CA PRO A 56 47.13 13.72 5.12
C PRO A 56 46.12 12.60 5.37
N VAL A 57 44.83 12.97 5.44
CA VAL A 57 43.74 12.00 5.60
C VAL A 57 43.66 11.16 4.33
N ALA A 58 43.95 9.86 4.45
CA ALA A 58 43.77 8.87 3.40
C ALA A 58 42.45 8.12 3.62
N GLU A 59 41.60 8.06 2.60
CA GLU A 59 40.33 7.33 2.68
C GLU A 59 40.58 5.82 2.62
N PRO A 60 40.21 5.05 3.66
CA PRO A 60 40.47 3.61 3.68
C PRO A 60 39.52 2.86 2.72
N PRO A 61 39.97 1.77 2.07
CA PRO A 61 39.10 0.94 1.25
C PRO A 61 37.91 0.41 2.07
N PRO A 62 36.68 0.40 1.52
CA PRO A 62 35.48 0.01 2.26
C PRO A 62 35.54 -1.45 2.77
N ARG A 63 36.27 -2.32 2.06
CA ARG A 63 36.52 -3.71 2.47
C ARG A 63 37.35 -3.80 3.76
N LEU A 64 38.35 -2.93 3.91
CA LEU A 64 39.21 -2.90 5.09
C LEU A 64 38.42 -2.43 6.30
N ARG A 65 37.61 -1.38 6.15
CA ARG A 65 36.72 -0.89 7.20
C ARG A 65 35.78 -1.99 7.69
N ARG A 66 35.10 -2.69 6.79
CA ARG A 66 34.20 -3.81 7.15
C ARG A 66 34.94 -4.92 7.88
N ARG A 67 36.15 -5.29 7.43
CA ARG A 67 36.95 -6.33 8.08
C ARG A 67 37.35 -5.94 9.50
N ILE A 68 37.76 -4.69 9.72
CA ILE A 68 38.14 -4.17 11.03
C ILE A 68 36.91 -4.10 11.96
N LEU A 69 35.79 -3.57 11.47
CA LEU A 69 34.55 -3.49 12.25
C LEU A 69 34.04 -4.89 12.64
N ALA A 70 34.10 -5.86 11.71
CA ALA A 70 33.77 -7.25 12.01
C ALA A 70 34.72 -7.86 13.05
N ALA A 71 36.04 -7.61 12.95
CA ALA A 71 37.01 -8.07 13.94
C ALA A 71 36.81 -7.41 15.32
N ALA A 72 36.30 -6.18 15.37
CA ALA A 72 35.92 -5.48 16.58
C ALA A 72 34.54 -5.89 17.13
N GLY A 73 33.86 -6.87 16.52
CA GLY A 73 32.53 -7.33 16.93
C GLY A 73 31.39 -6.36 16.60
N VAL A 74 31.65 -5.35 15.77
CA VAL A 74 30.63 -4.41 15.30
C VAL A 74 29.93 -5.02 14.09
N GLU A 75 28.81 -5.70 14.33
CA GLU A 75 27.91 -6.08 13.26
C GLU A 75 27.23 -4.82 12.68
N GLU A 76 27.54 -4.50 11.42
CA GLU A 76 26.76 -3.53 10.65
C GLU A 76 25.34 -4.10 10.47
N LYS A 77 24.44 -3.76 11.40
CA LYS A 77 23.00 -4.00 11.27
C LYS A 77 22.51 -3.27 10.04
N THR A 78 22.52 -3.98 8.92
CA THR A 78 22.14 -3.46 7.63
C THR A 78 20.67 -3.03 7.70
N GLY A 79 20.40 -1.73 7.62
CA GLY A 79 19.05 -1.13 7.69
C GLY A 79 18.08 -1.55 6.58
N TRP A 80 18.48 -2.52 5.75
CA TRP A 80 17.65 -3.11 4.70
C TRP A 80 16.47 -3.89 5.26
N THR A 81 16.57 -4.47 6.46
CA THR A 81 15.44 -5.17 7.08
C THR A 81 14.28 -4.23 7.41
N TRP A 82 14.57 -3.00 7.83
CA TRP A 82 13.56 -1.96 8.04
C TRP A 82 12.93 -1.52 6.71
N LEU A 83 13.72 -1.30 5.66
CA LEU A 83 13.20 -0.96 4.33
C LEU A 83 12.29 -2.07 3.75
N GLY A 84 12.62 -3.33 4.02
CA GLY A 84 11.76 -4.47 3.68
C GLY A 84 10.40 -4.43 4.38
N ALA A 85 10.36 -4.00 5.65
CA ALA A 85 9.11 -3.84 6.40
C ALA A 85 8.20 -2.74 5.80
N TRP A 86 8.78 -1.63 5.36
CA TRP A 86 8.02 -0.56 4.68
C TRP A 86 7.55 -0.98 3.29
N GLY A 87 8.34 -1.79 2.57
CA GLY A 87 7.92 -2.38 1.30
C GLY A 87 6.70 -3.29 1.45
N LEU A 88 6.67 -4.14 2.48
CA LEU A 88 5.51 -4.98 2.79
C LEU A 88 4.28 -4.16 3.22
N ALA A 89 4.47 -3.14 4.06
CA ALA A 89 3.39 -2.28 4.51
C ALA A 89 2.72 -1.52 3.34
N THR A 90 3.53 -0.94 2.44
CA THR A 90 3.03 -0.21 1.27
C THR A 90 2.36 -1.15 0.26
N ALA A 91 2.91 -2.34 0.03
CA ALA A 91 2.28 -3.35 -0.82
C ALA A 91 0.91 -3.80 -0.28
N GLY A 92 0.80 -4.04 1.03
CA GLY A 92 -0.47 -4.40 1.67
C GLY A 92 -1.52 -3.29 1.58
N LEU A 93 -1.11 -2.04 1.73
CA LEU A 93 -2.01 -0.87 1.65
C LEU A 93 -2.52 -0.66 0.21
N LEU A 94 -1.65 -0.82 -0.79
CA LEU A 94 -2.06 -0.78 -2.21
C LEU A 94 -3.01 -1.92 -2.56
N ALA A 95 -2.74 -3.15 -2.10
CA ALA A 95 -3.62 -4.29 -2.31
C ALA A 95 -5.00 -4.09 -1.66
N GLY A 96 -5.03 -3.54 -0.44
CA GLY A 96 -6.26 -3.18 0.26
C GLY A 96 -7.07 -2.11 -0.46
N LEU A 97 -6.41 -1.07 -0.99
CA LEU A 97 -7.06 -0.01 -1.76
C LEU A 97 -7.70 -0.55 -3.04
N VAL A 98 -6.97 -1.41 -3.77
CA VAL A 98 -7.49 -2.06 -4.98
C VAL A 98 -8.70 -2.93 -4.64
N TYR A 99 -8.60 -3.79 -3.62
CA TYR A 99 -9.71 -4.63 -3.17
C TYR A 99 -10.94 -3.81 -2.80
N PHE A 100 -10.77 -2.78 -1.98
CA PHE A 100 -11.86 -1.90 -1.55
C PHE A 100 -12.47 -1.13 -2.72
N SER A 101 -11.68 -0.69 -3.70
CA SER A 101 -12.18 0.00 -4.89
C SER A 101 -13.07 -0.90 -5.75
N THR A 102 -12.74 -2.19 -5.86
CA THR A 102 -13.56 -3.15 -6.61
C THR A 102 -14.88 -3.41 -5.92
N GLU A 103 -14.90 -3.44 -4.58
CA GLU A 103 -16.11 -3.66 -3.79
C GLU A 103 -17.01 -2.42 -3.76
N ALA A 104 -16.43 -1.23 -3.61
CA ALA A 104 -17.16 0.04 -3.71
C ALA A 104 -17.81 0.25 -5.09
N SER A 105 -17.17 -0.25 -6.14
CA SER A 105 -17.70 -0.23 -7.51
C SER A 105 -18.85 -1.21 -7.72
N ARG A 106 -18.95 -2.29 -6.92
CA ARG A 106 -20.08 -3.23 -6.96
C ARG A 106 -21.31 -2.62 -6.31
N LEU A 107 -21.15 -1.99 -5.14
CA LEU A 107 -22.23 -1.28 -4.43
C LEU A 107 -22.90 -0.18 -5.28
N HIS A 108 -22.13 0.53 -6.11
CA HIS A 108 -22.68 1.55 -7.00
C HIS A 108 -23.47 0.95 -8.17
N LYS A 109 -23.06 -0.22 -8.69
CA LYS A 109 -23.77 -0.90 -9.78
C LYS A 109 -25.12 -1.42 -9.32
N ASP A 110 -25.19 -1.93 -8.09
CA ASP A 110 -26.45 -2.40 -7.50
C ASP A 110 -27.44 -1.24 -7.30
N ALA A 111 -26.95 -0.05 -6.93
CA ALA A 111 -27.78 1.14 -6.77
C ALA A 111 -28.43 1.62 -8.08
N PHE A 112 -27.83 1.36 -9.24
CA PHE A 112 -28.45 1.66 -10.53
C PHE A 112 -29.52 0.63 -10.91
N GLY A 113 -29.27 -0.66 -10.69
CA GLY A 113 -30.24 -1.73 -10.95
C GLY A 113 -31.51 -1.59 -10.10
N LEU A 114 -31.37 -1.27 -8.80
CA LEU A 114 -32.52 -1.08 -7.91
C LEU A 114 -33.40 0.11 -8.30
N ARG A 115 -32.82 1.17 -8.87
CA ARG A 115 -33.59 2.34 -9.35
C ARG A 115 -34.41 2.01 -10.59
N GLU A 116 -33.86 1.19 -11.47
CA GLU A 116 -34.57 0.74 -12.67
C GLU A 116 -35.76 -0.17 -12.29
N GLU A 117 -35.57 -1.07 -11.32
CA GLU A 117 -36.63 -1.93 -10.80
C GLU A 117 -37.75 -1.14 -10.10
N LEU A 118 -37.39 -0.08 -9.36
CA LEU A 118 -38.35 0.86 -8.77
C LEU A 118 -39.13 1.66 -9.82
N ALA A 119 -38.49 2.04 -10.93
CA ALA A 119 -39.15 2.74 -12.02
C ALA A 119 -40.16 1.82 -12.73
N ILE A 120 -39.79 0.56 -12.97
CA ILE A 120 -40.65 -0.44 -13.60
C ILE A 120 -41.87 -0.73 -12.69
N THR A 121 -41.66 -1.03 -11.41
CA THR A 121 -42.76 -1.31 -10.46
C THR A 121 -43.72 -0.13 -10.28
N GLN A 122 -43.23 1.12 -10.28
CA GLN A 122 -44.12 2.29 -10.25
C GLN A 122 -44.99 2.42 -11.50
N THR A 123 -44.47 2.06 -12.67
CA THR A 123 -45.27 2.10 -13.91
C THR A 123 -46.36 1.04 -13.93
N GLU A 124 -46.11 -0.15 -13.36
CA GLU A 124 -47.12 -1.20 -13.22
C GLU A 124 -48.24 -0.81 -12.24
N LEU A 125 -47.88 -0.18 -11.11
CA LEU A 125 -48.86 0.38 -10.18
C LEU A 125 -49.70 1.48 -10.82
N ARG A 126 -49.11 2.36 -11.64
CA ARG A 126 -49.86 3.38 -12.37
C ARG A 126 -50.80 2.76 -13.41
N ARG A 127 -50.40 1.70 -14.11
CA ARG A 127 -51.25 1.00 -15.08
C ARG A 127 -52.43 0.29 -14.43
N SER A 128 -52.21 -0.37 -13.28
CA SER A 128 -53.29 -1.02 -12.53
C SER A 128 -54.27 0.01 -11.98
N GLN A 129 -53.79 1.12 -11.42
CA GLN A 129 -54.65 2.22 -10.97
C GLN A 129 -55.41 2.88 -12.12
N ALA A 130 -54.79 3.09 -13.29
CA ALA A 130 -55.47 3.67 -14.46
C ALA A 130 -56.57 2.75 -15.02
N THR A 131 -56.33 1.43 -15.03
CA THR A 131 -57.33 0.44 -15.47
C THR A 131 -58.50 0.37 -14.47
N LEU A 132 -58.21 0.39 -13.17
CA LEU A 132 -59.23 0.43 -12.14
C LEU A 132 -60.02 1.74 -12.11
N ALA A 133 -59.37 2.88 -12.37
CA ALA A 133 -60.03 4.18 -12.51
C ALA A 133 -60.95 4.21 -13.74
N PHE A 134 -60.50 3.64 -14.86
CA PHE A 134 -61.32 3.49 -16.07
C PHE A 134 -62.54 2.58 -15.85
N LEU A 135 -62.39 1.47 -15.12
CA LEU A 135 -63.49 0.56 -14.78
C LEU A 135 -64.46 1.12 -13.73
N ARG A 136 -64.03 2.13 -12.96
CA ARG A 136 -64.79 2.71 -11.84
C ARG A 136 -65.51 4.00 -12.23
N ASP A 137 -65.31 4.52 -13.44
CA ASP A 137 -66.02 5.70 -13.94
C ASP A 137 -67.52 5.36 -14.18
N PRO A 138 -68.48 6.01 -13.48
CA PRO A 138 -69.90 5.68 -13.57
C PRO A 138 -70.54 5.96 -14.94
N GLY A 139 -69.78 6.55 -15.88
CA GLY A 139 -70.21 6.87 -17.23
C GLY A 139 -70.02 5.78 -18.28
N THR A 140 -69.45 4.61 -17.95
CA THR A 140 -69.34 3.47 -18.90
C THR A 140 -70.71 2.85 -19.16
N THR A 141 -71.44 3.45 -20.11
CA THR A 141 -72.63 2.85 -20.69
C THR A 141 -72.20 1.74 -21.66
N ILE A 142 -72.58 0.51 -21.32
CA ILE A 142 -72.37 -0.68 -22.16
C ILE A 142 -73.33 -0.59 -23.34
N LEU A 143 -72.86 -0.12 -24.49
CA LEU A 143 -73.60 -0.22 -25.74
C LEU A 143 -73.20 -1.52 -26.46
N LYS A 144 -74.16 -2.47 -26.43
CA LYS A 144 -74.21 -3.81 -27.04
C LYS A 144 -73.80 -4.98 -26.13
N SER A 145 -74.81 -5.53 -25.50
CA SER A 145 -74.90 -6.96 -25.17
C SER A 145 -75.17 -7.71 -26.47
N GLY A 146 -74.15 -8.38 -27.02
CA GLY A 146 -74.36 -9.52 -27.92
C GLY A 146 -74.40 -10.76 -27.04
N THR A 147 -75.58 -11.34 -26.87
CA THR A 147 -75.79 -12.58 -26.13
C THR A 147 -75.01 -13.73 -26.77
N ALA A 148 -74.56 -14.62 -25.90
CA ALA A 148 -73.69 -15.75 -26.16
C ALA A 148 -74.12 -16.59 -27.37
N GLU A 149 -73.23 -16.71 -28.34
CA GLU A 149 -73.00 -17.96 -29.04
C GLU A 149 -71.55 -18.04 -29.52
N GLU A 150 -71.06 -19.26 -29.56
CA GLU A 150 -69.67 -19.68 -29.50
C GLU A 150 -68.95 -19.35 -30.82
N ARG A 151 -67.96 -18.44 -30.77
CA ARG A 151 -67.07 -17.98 -31.88
C ARG A 151 -67.57 -16.82 -32.77
N GLU A 152 -67.83 -15.65 -32.18
CA GLU A 152 -67.70 -14.38 -32.91
C GLU A 152 -66.96 -13.31 -32.10
N PRO A 153 -66.19 -12.42 -32.77
CA PRO A 153 -65.29 -11.46 -32.13
C PRO A 153 -66.07 -10.37 -31.38
N ILE A 154 -65.88 -10.30 -30.06
CA ILE A 154 -66.53 -9.29 -29.22
C ILE A 154 -65.63 -8.05 -29.16
N ALA A 155 -66.02 -6.99 -29.88
CA ALA A 155 -65.42 -5.67 -29.73
C ALA A 155 -66.25 -4.84 -28.74
N ARG A 156 -65.67 -4.49 -27.59
CA ARG A 156 -66.27 -3.54 -26.65
C ARG A 156 -65.63 -2.18 -26.86
N VAL A 157 -66.41 -1.24 -27.38
CA VAL A 157 -65.99 0.13 -27.66
C VAL A 157 -66.53 1.03 -26.57
N PHE A 158 -65.64 1.60 -25.77
CA PHE A 158 -65.99 2.58 -24.75
C PHE A 158 -65.57 3.97 -25.25
N VAL A 159 -66.52 4.87 -25.42
CA VAL A 159 -66.28 6.23 -25.92
C VAL A 159 -66.54 7.23 -24.81
N ASN A 160 -65.53 8.03 -24.44
CA ASN A 160 -65.69 9.15 -23.51
C ASN A 160 -65.32 10.46 -24.24
N PRO A 161 -66.26 11.41 -24.41
CA PRO A 161 -66.05 12.63 -25.19
C PRO A 161 -65.03 13.62 -24.59
N GLY A 162 -64.61 13.43 -23.34
CA GLY A 162 -63.55 14.25 -22.72
C GLY A 162 -62.14 13.67 -22.81
N GLN A 163 -61.96 12.37 -23.06
CA GLN A 163 -60.65 11.69 -22.93
C GLN A 163 -60.31 10.73 -24.08
N GLY A 164 -61.20 10.56 -25.07
CA GLY A 164 -60.95 9.75 -26.26
C GLY A 164 -61.62 8.37 -26.23
N VAL A 165 -61.33 7.57 -27.26
CA VAL A 165 -61.98 6.27 -27.51
C VAL A 165 -61.05 5.13 -27.09
N LEU A 166 -61.52 4.25 -26.21
CA LEU A 166 -60.81 3.01 -25.84
C LEU A 166 -61.51 1.83 -26.51
N LEU A 167 -60.78 1.13 -27.38
CA LEU A 167 -61.26 -0.01 -28.15
C LEU A 167 -60.55 -1.26 -27.65
N MET A 168 -61.29 -2.13 -26.95
CA MET A 168 -60.79 -3.46 -26.58
C MET A 168 -61.39 -4.49 -27.53
N ALA A 169 -60.54 -5.04 -28.40
CA ALA A 169 -60.85 -6.18 -29.24
C ALA A 169 -60.09 -7.40 -28.73
N ASN A 170 -60.81 -8.42 -28.26
CA ASN A 170 -60.24 -9.71 -27.90
C ASN A 170 -60.63 -10.75 -28.95
N ASN A 171 -59.73 -11.71 -29.17
CA ASN A 171 -59.95 -12.86 -30.06
C ASN A 171 -60.01 -12.53 -31.56
N LEU A 172 -59.14 -11.64 -32.04
CA LEU A 172 -58.92 -11.46 -33.48
C LEU A 172 -58.16 -12.68 -34.06
N PRO A 173 -58.71 -13.38 -35.07
CA PRO A 173 -58.01 -14.49 -35.71
C PRO A 173 -56.72 -13.99 -36.38
N ARG A 174 -55.66 -14.80 -36.29
CA ARG A 174 -54.33 -14.49 -36.84
C ARG A 174 -54.43 -14.33 -38.37
N LEU A 175 -53.90 -13.22 -38.90
CA LEU A 175 -53.73 -12.99 -40.33
C LEU A 175 -52.57 -13.84 -40.87
N GLU A 176 -52.88 -14.80 -41.74
CA GLU A 176 -51.98 -15.47 -42.69
C GLU A 176 -52.10 -14.76 -44.06
N PRO A 177 -51.18 -14.95 -45.03
CA PRO A 177 -49.78 -14.50 -45.12
C PRO A 177 -49.59 -13.52 -46.32
N GLY A 178 -48.44 -12.85 -46.40
CA GLY A 178 -48.09 -11.98 -47.54
C GLY A 178 -47.80 -12.76 -48.84
N LYS A 179 -48.29 -12.24 -49.96
CA LYS A 179 -47.79 -12.54 -51.32
C LYS A 179 -46.47 -11.83 -51.57
#